data_AF-A0A919HIX3-F1
#
_entry.id   AF-A0A919HIX3-F1
#
_cell.length_a   1.000
_cell.length_b   1.000
_cell.length_c   1.000
_cell.angle_alpha   90.00
_cell.angle_beta   90.00
_cell.angle_gamma   90.00
#
_symmetry.space_group_name_H-M   'P 1'
#
loop_
_entity.id
_entity.type
_entity.pdbx_description
1 polymer ?
#
loop_
_entity_poly.entity_id
_entity_poly.type
_entity_poly.pdbx_seq_one_letter_code
_entity_poly.pdbx_strand_id
1 'polypeptide(L)'
;MQRARLAAAAAMVLAVLAATGCSDGGGGGAGAERAAPVGPGSTPLVRELDQVRSTDASRAWTTYGDLAAQRALGGGQPAAALAAMWSYGWATTQARDAQAKAGLSLDGSTAGQVLEVGDSHGSGRFEGGMDTAAVVSAAKAMGARKDGSAGPLALWRLADDGKAQRSGKLAELSRGTADFNVLAVGGHTLVRAGSRADAEMLSADGKGDTLARDPEFRAVADCLGRPLAATLTDQHMAMGAASPEPAGFVSGAGVVGGSPTALTQVACRTAPSEDEAEKAARAIRDRLAHGRTRLSGLRWSDLLSGARATVTGGGRVVRVTATSEKSPELMLEMLLSGDLSDLLDTSG
;
A
#
# COMPACT_ATOMS: atom_id res chain seq x y z
N MET A 1 16.69 49.76 15.03
CA MET A 1 17.40 49.73 16.31
C MET A 1 16.98 48.49 17.08
N GLN A 2 17.96 47.76 17.65
CA GLN A 2 17.87 46.69 18.68
C GLN A 2 17.06 45.42 18.33
N ARG A 3 17.72 44.31 17.96
CA ARG A 3 18.40 43.25 18.79
C ARG A 3 17.38 42.36 19.53
N ALA A 4 17.51 41.03 19.69
CA ALA A 4 18.36 39.94 19.18
C ALA A 4 17.96 38.65 19.96
N ARG A 5 18.46 37.48 19.50
CA ARG A 5 18.75 36.19 20.20
C ARG A 5 17.67 35.09 20.08
N LEU A 6 17.91 33.98 19.37
CA LEU A 6 18.83 32.82 19.55
C LEU A 6 18.48 31.91 20.73
N ALA A 7 18.15 30.65 20.44
CA ALA A 7 18.78 29.47 21.06
C ALA A 7 18.44 28.18 20.26
N ALA A 8 19.49 27.58 19.70
CA ALA A 8 19.52 26.21 19.23
C ALA A 8 19.95 25.29 20.38
N ALA A 9 19.48 24.04 20.39
CA ALA A 9 20.11 22.95 21.12
C ALA A 9 19.91 21.64 20.37
N ALA A 10 20.99 21.17 19.76
CA ALA A 10 21.15 19.82 19.26
C ALA A 10 21.67 18.93 20.39
N ALA A 11 21.21 17.68 20.45
CA ALA A 11 21.85 16.63 21.22
C ALA A 11 21.91 15.36 20.37
N MET A 12 23.10 15.07 19.84
CA MET A 12 23.48 13.74 19.36
C MET A 12 23.75 12.84 20.55
N VAL A 13 23.26 11.61 20.51
CA VAL A 13 23.78 10.51 21.33
C VAL A 13 24.30 9.44 20.38
N LEU A 14 25.63 9.33 20.31
CA LEU A 14 26.33 8.15 19.81
C LEU A 14 26.24 7.05 20.88
N ALA A 15 25.86 5.84 20.48
CA ALA A 15 26.18 4.64 21.24
C ALA A 15 26.86 3.63 20.30
N VAL A 16 28.14 3.41 20.54
CA VAL A 16 28.96 2.33 19.99
C VAL A 16 28.93 1.20 21.00
N LEU A 17 28.52 0.00 20.59
CA LEU A 17 28.89 -1.23 21.28
C LEU A 17 29.31 -2.27 20.22
N ALA A 18 30.59 -2.60 20.27
CA ALA A 18 31.16 -3.76 19.60
C ALA A 18 30.91 -5.01 20.45
N ALA A 19 30.60 -6.13 19.81
CA ALA A 19 30.79 -7.46 20.38
C ALA A 19 31.32 -8.39 19.28
N THR A 20 32.62 -8.65 19.35
CA THR A 20 33.30 -9.78 18.70
C THR A 20 33.04 -11.05 19.50
N GLY A 21 32.67 -12.13 18.83
CA GLY A 21 32.62 -13.48 19.41
C GLY A 21 32.64 -14.54 18.32
N CYS A 22 33.83 -15.07 18.03
CA CYS A 22 34.03 -16.26 17.20
C CYS A 22 33.83 -17.53 18.05
N SER A 23 33.13 -18.53 17.51
CA SER A 23 33.32 -19.95 17.83
C SER A 23 32.70 -20.80 16.71
N ASP A 24 33.55 -21.56 16.02
CA ASP A 24 33.20 -22.62 15.08
C ASP A 24 32.48 -23.79 15.76
N GLY A 25 31.60 -24.48 15.01
CA GLY A 25 30.97 -25.71 15.47
C GLY A 25 29.83 -26.24 14.62
N GLY A 26 30.15 -26.79 13.45
CA GLY A 26 29.53 -27.97 12.83
C GLY A 26 28.00 -28.15 12.77
N GLY A 27 27.50 -28.26 11.54
CA GLY A 27 26.60 -29.36 11.17
C GLY A 27 25.10 -29.07 11.10
N GLY A 28 24.58 -29.14 9.88
CA GLY A 28 23.26 -29.73 9.61
C GLY A 28 22.06 -28.79 9.70
N GLY A 29 21.52 -28.47 8.53
CA GLY A 29 20.15 -27.99 8.37
C GLY A 29 20.08 -26.67 7.62
N ALA A 30 19.67 -26.74 6.36
CA ALA A 30 19.03 -25.63 5.67
C ALA A 30 17.70 -25.33 6.37
N GLY A 31 17.76 -24.77 7.57
CA GLY A 31 16.64 -24.13 8.22
C GLY A 31 16.49 -22.77 7.57
N ALA A 32 15.37 -22.53 6.90
CA ALA A 32 14.99 -21.23 6.40
C ALA A 32 15.27 -20.19 7.49
N GLU A 33 16.29 -19.35 7.26
CA GLU A 33 16.71 -18.31 8.17
C GLU A 33 15.50 -17.40 8.35
N ARG A 34 14.84 -17.53 9.50
CA ARG A 34 13.63 -16.75 9.81
C ARG A 34 14.04 -15.28 9.73
N ALA A 35 13.61 -14.60 8.68
CA ALA A 35 13.90 -13.19 8.50
C ALA A 35 13.55 -12.43 9.79
N ALA A 36 14.40 -11.48 10.19
CA ALA A 36 14.19 -10.69 11.40
C ALA A 36 12.84 -9.92 11.33
N PRO A 37 12.20 -9.61 12.48
CA PRO A 37 11.02 -8.73 12.50
C PRO A 37 11.29 -7.41 11.79
N VAL A 38 10.29 -6.87 11.10
CA VAL A 38 10.35 -5.51 10.55
C VAL A 38 10.64 -4.53 11.69
N GLY A 39 11.83 -3.93 11.65
CA GLY A 39 12.35 -3.14 12.76
C GLY A 39 11.61 -1.81 12.99
N PRO A 40 11.77 -1.18 14.16
CA PRO A 40 11.07 0.06 14.56
C PRO A 40 11.35 1.29 13.67
N GLY A 41 12.39 1.24 12.83
CA GLY A 41 12.71 2.30 11.85
C GLY A 41 11.96 2.20 10.52
N SER A 42 11.12 1.17 10.33
CA SER A 42 10.45 0.92 9.05
C SER A 42 9.33 1.93 8.78
N THR A 43 9.07 2.21 7.51
CA THR A 43 8.02 3.16 7.11
C THR A 43 6.63 2.59 7.40
N PRO A 44 5.59 3.44 7.52
CA PRO A 44 4.22 2.98 7.66
C PRO A 44 3.78 1.94 6.63
N LEU A 45 4.03 2.20 5.34
CA LEU A 45 3.73 1.27 4.25
C LEU A 45 4.37 -0.11 4.49
N VAL A 46 5.66 -0.15 4.81
CA VAL A 46 6.38 -1.40 5.07
C VAL A 46 5.79 -2.16 6.25
N ARG A 47 5.31 -1.48 7.30
CA ARG A 47 4.67 -2.15 8.43
C ARG A 47 3.33 -2.78 8.05
N GLU A 48 2.52 -2.09 7.24
CA GLU A 48 1.26 -2.66 6.75
C GLU A 48 1.52 -3.85 5.81
N LEU A 49 2.53 -3.78 4.94
CA LEU A 49 2.93 -4.91 4.09
C LEU A 49 3.42 -6.13 4.90
N ASP A 50 3.91 -5.94 6.13
CA ASP A 50 4.30 -7.05 7.01
C ASP A 50 3.07 -7.77 7.60
N GLN A 51 1.89 -7.16 7.51
CA GLN A 51 0.61 -7.77 7.91
C GLN A 51 -0.09 -8.47 6.74
N VAL A 52 0.54 -8.51 5.55
CA VAL A 52 0.00 -9.15 4.35
C VAL A 52 0.87 -10.33 3.97
N ARG A 53 0.28 -11.53 3.88
CA ARG A 53 0.98 -12.72 3.36
C ARG A 53 1.36 -12.50 1.90
N SER A 54 2.57 -12.89 1.52
CA SER A 54 3.04 -12.84 0.13
C SER A 54 2.47 -14.02 -0.66
N THR A 55 1.34 -13.79 -1.31
CA THR A 55 0.67 -14.71 -2.26
C THR A 55 0.58 -14.06 -3.64
N ASP A 56 0.33 -14.85 -4.69
CA ASP A 56 0.11 -14.33 -6.05
C ASP A 56 -0.99 -13.25 -6.07
N ALA A 57 -2.11 -13.48 -5.38
CA ALA A 57 -3.20 -12.50 -5.27
C ALA A 57 -2.75 -11.18 -4.61
N SER A 58 -1.91 -11.27 -3.57
CA SER A 58 -1.42 -10.07 -2.87
C SER A 58 -0.36 -9.29 -3.65
N ARG A 59 0.45 -10.02 -4.43
CA ARG A 59 1.49 -9.44 -5.28
C ARG A 59 0.88 -8.84 -6.55
N ALA A 60 -0.24 -9.39 -7.02
CA ALA A 60 -0.94 -8.86 -8.18
C ALA A 60 -1.38 -7.41 -8.00
N TRP A 61 -1.84 -7.05 -6.79
CA TRP A 61 -2.34 -5.72 -6.53
C TRP A 61 -2.37 -5.40 -5.03
N THR A 62 -1.72 -4.29 -4.66
CA THR A 62 -1.81 -3.71 -3.31
C THR A 62 -1.94 -2.19 -3.41
N THR A 63 -2.92 -1.61 -2.73
CA THR A 63 -3.02 -0.14 -2.55
C THR A 63 -2.95 0.22 -1.07
N TYR A 64 -2.47 1.42 -0.78
CA TYR A 64 -2.22 1.93 0.56
C TYR A 64 -2.61 3.40 0.66
N GLY A 65 -3.13 3.80 1.81
CA GLY A 65 -3.39 5.19 2.18
C GLY A 65 -3.01 5.49 3.63
N ASP A 66 -2.22 6.54 3.86
CA ASP A 66 -1.95 7.11 5.20
C ASP A 66 -2.94 8.25 5.48
N LEU A 67 -4.16 7.89 5.83
CA LEU A 67 -5.25 8.84 6.08
C LEU A 67 -4.93 9.79 7.24
N ALA A 68 -4.18 9.33 8.24
CA ALA A 68 -3.72 10.17 9.34
C ALA A 68 -2.76 11.25 8.85
N ALA A 69 -1.77 10.91 8.00
CA ALA A 69 -0.87 11.89 7.40
C ALA A 69 -1.63 12.86 6.48
N GLN A 70 -2.55 12.37 5.66
CA GLN A 70 -3.38 13.21 4.80
C GLN A 70 -4.22 14.22 5.61
N ARG A 71 -4.86 13.80 6.71
CA ARG A 71 -5.57 14.70 7.63
C ARG A 71 -4.63 15.70 8.29
N ALA A 72 -3.44 15.28 8.71
CA ALA A 72 -2.46 16.17 9.31
C ALA A 72 -2.05 17.31 8.37
N LEU A 73 -1.88 17.02 7.07
CA LEU A 73 -1.60 18.02 6.05
C LEU A 73 -2.73 19.03 5.85
N GLY A 74 -3.98 18.65 6.10
CA GLY A 74 -5.15 19.53 6.02
C GLY A 74 -5.62 20.10 7.37
N GLY A 75 -4.79 20.05 8.42
CA GLY A 75 -5.14 20.63 9.73
C GLY A 75 -6.18 19.82 10.51
N GLY A 76 -6.21 18.50 10.34
CA GLY A 76 -7.15 17.58 11.01
C GLY A 76 -8.32 17.15 10.14
N GLN A 77 -8.44 17.68 8.92
CA GLN A 77 -9.41 17.27 7.90
C GLN A 77 -8.67 16.99 6.59
N PRO A 78 -9.25 16.19 5.66
CA PRO A 78 -8.67 16.00 4.34
C PRO A 78 -8.60 17.35 3.61
N ALA A 79 -7.41 17.77 3.18
CA ALA A 79 -7.29 18.95 2.34
C ALA A 79 -7.94 18.69 0.98
N ALA A 80 -8.59 19.71 0.37
CA ALA A 80 -9.24 19.56 -0.93
C ALA A 80 -8.28 19.05 -2.03
N ALA A 81 -7.01 19.46 -1.98
CA ALA A 81 -5.97 18.98 -2.89
C ALA A 81 -5.62 17.48 -2.73
N LEU A 82 -6.04 16.85 -1.62
CA LEU A 82 -5.83 15.43 -1.35
C LEU A 82 -7.13 14.62 -1.53
N ALA A 83 -8.23 15.26 -1.93
CA ALA A 83 -9.54 14.61 -1.97
C ALA A 83 -9.58 13.40 -2.90
N ALA A 84 -8.85 13.47 -4.02
CA ALA A 84 -8.77 12.38 -4.99
C ALA A 84 -7.91 11.20 -4.46
N MET A 85 -6.89 11.48 -3.64
CA MET A 85 -6.12 10.45 -2.93
C MET A 85 -6.83 9.82 -1.72
N TRP A 86 -7.89 10.44 -1.21
CA TRP A 86 -8.52 10.06 0.06
C TRP A 86 -9.03 8.63 0.07
N SER A 87 -9.35 8.07 -1.10
CA SER A 87 -9.85 6.71 -1.27
C SER A 87 -8.76 5.67 -1.48
N TYR A 88 -7.49 6.03 -1.65
CA TYR A 88 -6.43 5.05 -1.89
C TYR A 88 -6.24 4.12 -0.69
N GLY A 89 -6.06 2.83 -0.95
CA GLY A 89 -6.01 1.79 0.08
C GLY A 89 -7.38 1.27 0.53
N TRP A 90 -8.48 1.79 -0.02
CA TRP A 90 -9.84 1.35 0.27
C TRP A 90 -10.84 1.79 -0.82
N ALA A 91 -10.35 2.03 -2.05
CA ALA A 91 -11.11 2.73 -3.09
C ALA A 91 -12.34 1.93 -3.54
N THR A 92 -12.19 0.61 -3.61
CA THR A 92 -13.31 -0.24 -4.00
C THR A 92 -14.29 -0.40 -2.86
N THR A 93 -13.85 -0.24 -1.62
CA THR A 93 -14.71 -0.27 -0.44
C THR A 93 -15.38 1.07 -0.14
N GLN A 94 -14.77 2.20 -0.51
CA GLN A 94 -15.27 3.56 -0.25
C GLN A 94 -16.67 3.80 -0.81
N ALA A 95 -16.90 3.43 -2.07
CA ALA A 95 -18.23 3.54 -2.72
C ALA A 95 -19.33 2.76 -1.96
N ARG A 96 -18.91 1.82 -1.10
CA ARG A 96 -19.74 0.86 -0.36
C ARG A 96 -19.88 1.24 1.12
N ASP A 97 -19.14 2.26 1.59
CA ASP A 97 -19.02 2.55 3.01
C ASP A 97 -20.19 3.29 3.61
N ALA A 98 -21.06 3.94 2.82
CA ALA A 98 -22.26 4.56 3.39
C ALA A 98 -23.17 3.52 4.09
N GLN A 99 -23.34 2.35 3.46
CA GLN A 99 -24.13 1.24 4.01
C GLN A 99 -23.38 0.52 5.13
N ALA A 100 -22.09 0.25 4.95
CA ALA A 100 -21.25 -0.36 6.00
C ALA A 100 -21.16 0.54 7.24
N LYS A 101 -21.06 1.86 7.08
CA LYS A 101 -21.12 2.83 8.18
C LYS A 101 -22.46 2.79 8.89
N ALA A 102 -23.57 2.82 8.14
CA ALA A 102 -24.90 2.82 8.74
C ALA A 102 -25.25 1.50 9.46
N GLY A 103 -24.85 0.35 8.91
CA GLY A 103 -25.23 -0.96 9.45
C GLY A 103 -24.18 -1.64 10.34
N LEU A 104 -22.89 -1.33 10.16
CA LEU A 104 -21.77 -1.91 10.91
C LEU A 104 -20.98 -0.89 11.73
N SER A 105 -21.28 0.41 11.63
CA SER A 105 -20.39 1.46 12.16
C SER A 105 -18.96 1.39 11.57
N LEU A 106 -18.80 0.75 10.41
CA LEU A 106 -17.53 0.68 9.70
C LEU A 106 -17.38 1.94 8.86
N ASP A 107 -16.61 2.90 9.37
CA ASP A 107 -16.26 4.12 8.67
C ASP A 107 -14.75 4.16 8.42
N GLY A 108 -14.32 3.63 7.27
CA GLY A 108 -12.90 3.59 6.93
C GLY A 108 -12.24 4.97 6.84
N SER A 109 -13.02 6.06 6.71
CA SER A 109 -12.45 7.43 6.67
C SER A 109 -11.87 7.85 8.01
N THR A 110 -12.26 7.16 9.09
CA THR A 110 -11.73 7.38 10.43
C THR A 110 -10.43 6.63 10.67
N ALA A 111 -10.08 5.67 9.81
CA ALA A 111 -8.89 4.87 9.98
C ALA A 111 -7.62 5.74 9.96
N GLY A 112 -6.58 5.30 10.64
CA GLY A 112 -5.26 5.91 10.54
C GLY A 112 -4.59 5.55 9.21
N GLN A 113 -4.60 4.27 8.88
CA GLN A 113 -4.06 3.70 7.65
C GLN A 113 -5.04 2.71 7.05
N VAL A 114 -5.00 2.60 5.74
CA VAL A 114 -5.85 1.68 4.98
C VAL A 114 -5.02 0.97 3.91
N LEU A 115 -5.31 -0.30 3.69
CA LEU A 115 -4.64 -1.12 2.70
C LEU A 115 -5.65 -2.06 2.05
N GLU A 116 -5.68 -2.09 0.72
CA GLU A 116 -6.55 -2.98 -0.06
C GLU A 116 -5.69 -3.87 -0.93
N VAL A 117 -6.00 -5.16 -0.97
CA VAL A 117 -5.19 -6.19 -1.63
C VAL A 117 -6.07 -7.17 -2.38
N GLY A 118 -5.58 -7.67 -3.51
CA GLY A 118 -6.17 -8.80 -4.22
C GLY A 118 -6.53 -8.49 -5.67
N ASP A 119 -6.72 -9.58 -6.43
CA ASP A 119 -7.18 -9.60 -7.82
C ASP A 119 -8.67 -9.24 -7.98
N SER A 120 -9.43 -9.42 -6.91
CA SER A 120 -10.87 -9.19 -6.81
C SER A 120 -11.12 -8.10 -5.77
N HIS A 121 -11.54 -6.94 -6.27
CA HIS A 121 -11.88 -5.75 -5.49
C HIS A 121 -12.72 -6.05 -4.24
N GLY A 122 -12.27 -5.61 -3.06
CA GLY A 122 -13.13 -5.51 -1.87
C GLY A 122 -12.62 -6.12 -0.56
N SER A 123 -11.41 -6.66 -0.52
CA SER A 123 -10.75 -7.06 0.73
C SER A 123 -9.80 -5.96 1.20
N GLY A 124 -10.10 -5.41 2.39
CA GLY A 124 -9.42 -4.24 2.92
C GLY A 124 -9.05 -4.41 4.38
N ARG A 125 -7.90 -3.85 4.75
CA ARG A 125 -7.37 -3.73 6.11
C ARG A 125 -7.38 -2.27 6.51
N PHE A 126 -7.82 -2.01 7.73
CA PHE A 126 -7.96 -0.71 8.32
C PHE A 126 -7.26 -0.71 9.68
N GLU A 127 -6.38 0.25 9.91
CA GLU A 127 -5.54 0.33 11.11
C GLU A 127 -5.72 1.68 11.80
N GLY A 128 -5.99 1.66 13.11
CA GLY A 128 -6.19 2.86 13.92
C GLY A 128 -7.55 3.53 13.71
N GLY A 129 -7.93 4.39 14.66
CA GLY A 129 -9.06 5.35 14.50
C GLY A 129 -10.49 4.80 14.54
N MET A 130 -10.71 3.52 14.20
CA MET A 130 -12.04 2.91 14.23
C MET A 130 -12.43 2.38 15.62
N ASP A 131 -13.73 2.38 15.89
CA ASP A 131 -14.33 1.67 17.04
C ASP A 131 -14.60 0.20 16.68
N THR A 132 -13.56 -0.62 16.78
CA THR A 132 -13.62 -2.06 16.48
C THR A 132 -14.62 -2.81 17.37
N ALA A 133 -14.86 -2.32 18.59
CA ALA A 133 -15.85 -2.90 19.51
C ALA A 133 -17.28 -2.62 19.04
N ALA A 134 -17.58 -1.40 18.60
CA ALA A 134 -18.86 -1.06 17.99
C ALA A 134 -19.12 -1.90 16.72
N VAL A 135 -18.10 -2.07 15.87
CA VAL A 135 -18.23 -2.90 14.65
C VAL A 135 -18.55 -4.36 14.99
N VAL A 136 -17.84 -4.97 15.95
CA VAL A 136 -18.13 -6.34 16.41
C VAL A 136 -19.52 -6.43 17.04
N SER A 137 -19.93 -5.43 17.80
CA SER A 137 -21.28 -5.38 18.40
C SER A 137 -22.37 -5.35 17.33
N ALA A 138 -22.23 -4.48 16.33
CA ALA A 138 -23.14 -4.37 15.20
C ALA A 138 -23.17 -5.67 14.37
N ALA A 139 -22.01 -6.28 14.11
CA ALA A 139 -21.91 -7.55 13.40
C ALA A 139 -22.66 -8.67 14.14
N LYS A 140 -22.50 -8.79 15.46
CA LYS A 140 -23.25 -9.75 16.29
C LYS A 140 -24.76 -9.50 16.22
N ALA A 141 -25.19 -8.24 16.29
CA ALA A 141 -26.61 -7.88 16.16
C ALA A 141 -27.22 -8.28 14.81
N MET A 142 -26.38 -8.48 13.78
CA MET A 142 -26.76 -9.01 12.47
C MET A 142 -26.59 -10.53 12.33
N GLY A 143 -26.23 -11.22 13.40
CA GLY A 143 -26.10 -12.68 13.42
C GLY A 143 -24.71 -13.21 13.06
N ALA A 144 -23.69 -12.34 13.00
CA ALA A 144 -22.32 -12.77 12.79
C ALA A 144 -21.85 -13.73 13.90
N ARG A 145 -21.14 -14.78 13.52
CA ARG A 145 -20.65 -15.82 14.43
C ARG A 145 -19.13 -15.75 14.50
N LYS A 146 -18.57 -15.93 15.70
CA LYS A 146 -17.13 -16.07 15.85
C LYS A 146 -16.68 -17.38 15.22
N ASP A 147 -15.68 -17.32 14.33
CA ASP A 147 -15.21 -18.44 13.51
C ASP A 147 -13.69 -18.65 13.65
N GLY A 148 -13.22 -18.66 14.90
CA GLY A 148 -11.80 -18.81 15.22
C GLY A 148 -11.00 -17.51 15.07
N SER A 149 -9.84 -17.60 14.43
CA SER A 149 -8.91 -16.48 14.21
C SER A 149 -8.36 -16.47 12.79
N ALA A 150 -7.94 -15.28 12.34
CA ALA A 150 -7.10 -15.05 11.17
C ALA A 150 -5.80 -14.39 11.67
N GLY A 151 -4.73 -15.17 11.76
CA GLY A 151 -3.50 -14.75 12.45
C GLY A 151 -3.78 -14.26 13.87
N PRO A 152 -3.41 -13.02 14.24
CA PRO A 152 -3.64 -12.48 15.58
C PRO A 152 -5.07 -11.95 15.79
N LEU A 153 -5.90 -11.89 14.75
CA LEU A 153 -7.22 -11.26 14.78
C LEU A 153 -8.34 -12.29 15.04
N ALA A 154 -9.37 -11.90 15.78
CA ALA A 154 -10.57 -12.71 15.97
C ALA A 154 -11.43 -12.67 14.70
N LEU A 155 -11.76 -13.84 14.16
CA LEU A 155 -12.56 -13.96 12.94
C LEU A 155 -14.05 -13.98 13.26
N TRP A 156 -14.82 -13.19 12.53
CA TRP A 156 -16.28 -13.10 12.60
C TRP A 156 -16.87 -13.34 11.21
N ARG A 157 -17.66 -14.40 11.10
CA ARG A 157 -18.35 -14.80 9.87
C ARG A 157 -19.74 -14.20 9.85
N LEU A 158 -20.03 -13.37 8.86
CA LEU A 158 -21.36 -12.82 8.58
C LEU A 158 -22.14 -13.76 7.67
N ALA A 159 -21.44 -14.41 6.73
CA ALA A 159 -22.00 -15.29 5.72
C ALA A 159 -20.99 -16.38 5.31
N ASP A 160 -21.43 -17.36 4.52
CA ASP A 160 -20.51 -18.31 3.88
C ASP A 160 -19.59 -17.59 2.89
N ASP A 161 -18.38 -18.10 2.72
CA ASP A 161 -17.36 -17.52 1.85
C ASP A 161 -17.86 -17.38 0.40
N GLY A 162 -17.58 -16.23 -0.22
CA GLY A 162 -17.96 -15.92 -1.60
C GLY A 162 -19.45 -15.89 -1.91
N LYS A 163 -20.36 -15.96 -0.92
CA LYS A 163 -21.81 -15.96 -1.16
C LYS A 163 -22.43 -14.57 -1.06
N ALA A 164 -22.93 -14.06 -2.19
CA ALA A 164 -23.80 -12.90 -2.21
C ALA A 164 -25.08 -13.16 -1.40
N GLN A 165 -25.28 -12.38 -0.33
CA GLN A 165 -26.49 -12.44 0.47
C GLN A 165 -27.66 -11.82 -0.30
N ARG A 166 -28.77 -12.58 -0.47
CA ARG A 166 -29.94 -12.13 -1.25
C ARG A 166 -31.16 -11.77 -0.40
N SER A 167 -31.15 -12.08 0.90
CA SER A 167 -32.23 -11.73 1.84
C SER A 167 -31.71 -11.39 3.25
N GLY A 168 -32.52 -10.69 4.05
CA GLY A 168 -32.19 -10.27 5.43
C GLY A 168 -31.36 -8.98 5.53
N LYS A 169 -31.01 -8.58 6.76
CA LYS A 169 -30.24 -7.36 7.06
C LYS A 169 -28.85 -7.37 6.40
N LEU A 170 -28.21 -8.53 6.32
CA LEU A 170 -26.95 -8.70 5.59
C LEU A 170 -27.11 -8.49 4.09
N ALA A 171 -28.27 -8.85 3.52
CA ALA A 171 -28.53 -8.56 2.12
C ALA A 171 -28.80 -7.08 1.84
N GLU A 172 -29.19 -6.28 2.83
CA GLU A 172 -29.27 -4.82 2.67
C GLU A 172 -27.89 -4.18 2.60
N LEU A 173 -26.90 -4.78 3.28
CA LEU A 173 -25.49 -4.42 3.18
C LEU A 173 -24.85 -4.90 1.88
N SER A 174 -25.26 -6.07 1.36
CA SER A 174 -24.71 -6.62 0.10
C SER A 174 -25.37 -6.06 -1.16
N ARG A 175 -26.67 -5.73 -1.13
CA ARG A 175 -27.46 -5.25 -2.29
C ARG A 175 -26.94 -3.96 -2.91
N GLY A 176 -26.01 -3.28 -2.25
CA GLY A 176 -25.39 -2.06 -2.76
C GLY A 176 -24.08 -2.26 -3.48
N THR A 177 -23.21 -3.22 -3.10
CA THR A 177 -21.83 -3.32 -3.67
C THR A 177 -20.88 -4.30 -2.96
N ALA A 178 -21.24 -5.04 -1.91
CA ALA A 178 -20.24 -5.54 -0.96
C ALA A 178 -20.39 -7.02 -0.57
N ASP A 179 -19.77 -7.94 -1.32
CA ASP A 179 -19.64 -9.36 -0.94
C ASP A 179 -18.53 -9.56 0.10
N PHE A 180 -18.55 -8.84 1.22
CA PHE A 180 -17.70 -9.24 2.36
C PHE A 180 -18.49 -10.14 3.30
N ASN A 181 -17.98 -11.34 3.48
CA ASN A 181 -18.62 -12.37 4.30
C ASN A 181 -17.93 -12.51 5.66
N VAL A 182 -16.76 -11.88 5.82
CA VAL A 182 -15.87 -12.07 6.96
C VAL A 182 -15.33 -10.73 7.44
N LEU A 183 -15.26 -10.58 8.77
CA LEU A 183 -14.50 -9.55 9.47
C LEU A 183 -13.42 -10.23 10.31
N ALA A 184 -12.18 -9.74 10.29
CA ALA A 184 -11.18 -10.11 11.29
C ALA A 184 -10.82 -8.87 12.11
N VAL A 185 -10.92 -8.98 13.44
CA VAL A 185 -10.87 -7.80 14.33
C VAL A 185 -9.96 -8.06 15.52
N GLY A 186 -9.12 -7.08 15.87
CA GLY A 186 -8.27 -7.13 17.06
C GLY A 186 -7.62 -5.78 17.35
N GLY A 187 -7.67 -5.33 18.60
CA GLY A 187 -7.12 -4.03 19.00
C GLY A 187 -7.70 -2.89 18.14
N HIS A 188 -6.82 -2.19 17.43
CA HIS A 188 -7.17 -1.09 16.52
C HIS A 188 -7.22 -1.49 15.05
N THR A 189 -7.14 -2.79 14.76
CA THR A 189 -7.17 -3.36 13.42
C THR A 189 -8.55 -3.91 13.10
N LEU A 190 -9.01 -3.64 11.88
CA LEU A 190 -10.13 -4.34 11.26
C LEU A 190 -9.75 -4.78 9.84
N VAL A 191 -10.02 -6.02 9.52
CA VAL A 191 -9.99 -6.56 8.16
C VAL A 191 -11.41 -6.88 7.74
N ARG A 192 -11.76 -6.48 6.54
CA ARG A 192 -13.00 -6.81 5.84
C ARG A 192 -12.64 -7.63 4.62
N ALA A 193 -13.29 -8.78 4.42
CA ALA A 193 -12.93 -9.65 3.31
C ALA A 193 -14.10 -10.50 2.79
N GLY A 194 -14.00 -10.94 1.53
CA GLY A 194 -15.00 -11.80 0.88
C GLY A 194 -14.97 -13.26 1.33
N SER A 195 -13.82 -13.71 1.82
CA SER A 195 -13.60 -15.08 2.28
C SER A 195 -12.72 -15.11 3.54
N ARG A 196 -12.66 -16.28 4.17
CA ARG A 196 -11.70 -16.53 5.26
C ARG A 196 -10.25 -16.45 4.75
N ALA A 197 -9.99 -16.96 3.56
CA ALA A 197 -8.64 -16.98 2.98
C ALA A 197 -8.09 -15.56 2.79
N ASP A 198 -8.91 -14.64 2.27
CA ASP A 198 -8.54 -13.24 2.11
C ASP A 198 -8.33 -12.53 3.45
N ALA A 199 -9.18 -12.84 4.45
CA ALA A 199 -9.00 -12.32 5.80
C ALA A 199 -7.67 -12.80 6.42
N GLU A 200 -7.30 -14.06 6.22
CA GLU A 200 -6.03 -14.63 6.67
C GLU A 200 -4.82 -14.06 5.91
N MET A 201 -4.96 -13.77 4.62
CA MET A 201 -3.96 -13.09 3.82
C MET A 201 -3.65 -11.69 4.38
N LEU A 202 -4.67 -10.91 4.75
CA LEU A 202 -4.56 -9.54 5.28
C LEU A 202 -4.29 -9.45 6.80
N SER A 203 -4.14 -10.61 7.46
CA SER A 203 -3.94 -10.71 8.92
C SER A 203 -2.69 -11.52 9.26
N ALA A 204 -1.63 -11.39 8.46
CA ALA A 204 -0.34 -12.01 8.82
C ALA A 204 0.14 -11.45 10.16
N ASP A 205 0.83 -12.26 10.96
CA ASP A 205 1.34 -11.87 12.28
C ASP A 205 2.74 -11.22 12.20
N GLY A 206 3.14 -10.75 11.00
CA GLY A 206 4.49 -10.29 10.73
C GLY A 206 5.53 -11.41 10.67
N LYS A 207 5.16 -12.69 10.73
CA LYS A 207 6.08 -13.82 10.60
C LYS A 207 5.85 -14.56 9.28
N GLY A 208 6.89 -15.24 8.80
CA GLY A 208 6.84 -16.03 7.57
C GLY A 208 6.92 -15.16 6.32
N ASP A 209 6.30 -15.61 5.24
CA ASP A 209 6.35 -14.96 3.94
C ASP A 209 5.30 -13.84 3.87
N THR A 210 5.74 -12.61 4.15
CA THR A 210 4.92 -11.39 4.06
C THR A 210 5.41 -10.52 2.91
N LEU A 211 4.57 -9.62 2.38
CA LEU A 211 4.98 -8.69 1.32
C LEU A 211 6.14 -7.79 1.75
N ALA A 212 6.26 -7.44 3.03
CA ALA A 212 7.38 -6.65 3.53
C ALA A 212 8.72 -7.42 3.60
N ARG A 213 8.65 -8.76 3.56
CA ARG A 213 9.81 -9.68 3.60
C ARG A 213 10.18 -10.19 2.22
N ASP A 214 9.29 -10.06 1.25
CA ASP A 214 9.60 -10.21 -0.16
C ASP A 214 10.61 -9.12 -0.58
N PRO A 215 11.80 -9.49 -1.09
CA PRO A 215 12.87 -8.53 -1.34
C PRO A 215 12.53 -7.51 -2.43
N GLU A 216 11.73 -7.89 -3.43
CA GLU A 216 11.37 -6.99 -4.52
C GLU A 216 10.29 -5.98 -4.09
N PHE A 217 9.23 -6.46 -3.41
CA PHE A 217 8.22 -5.58 -2.81
C PHE A 217 8.82 -4.66 -1.76
N ARG A 218 9.73 -5.19 -0.93
CA ARG A 218 10.44 -4.39 0.06
C ARG A 218 11.26 -3.28 -0.59
N ALA A 219 12.00 -3.59 -1.66
CA ALA A 219 12.81 -2.61 -2.38
C ALA A 219 11.95 -1.48 -3.00
N VAL A 220 10.80 -1.82 -3.56
CA VAL A 220 9.83 -0.83 -4.08
C VAL A 220 9.23 -0.01 -2.94
N ALA A 221 8.79 -0.62 -1.85
CA ALA A 221 8.24 0.08 -0.69
C ALA A 221 9.24 1.06 -0.05
N ASP A 222 10.51 0.64 0.10
CA ASP A 222 11.58 1.50 0.61
C ASP A 222 11.90 2.65 -0.37
N CYS A 223 11.85 2.40 -1.68
CA CYS A 223 12.02 3.43 -2.71
C CYS A 223 10.91 4.50 -2.68
N LEU A 224 9.66 4.08 -2.44
CA LEU A 224 8.51 4.99 -2.25
C LEU A 224 8.62 5.77 -0.93
N GLY A 225 9.24 5.19 0.10
CA GLY A 225 9.50 5.85 1.38
C GLY A 225 8.24 5.95 2.26
N ARG A 226 7.78 7.17 2.51
CA ARG A 226 6.59 7.47 3.36
C ARG A 226 5.46 8.07 2.52
N PRO A 227 4.81 7.30 1.64
CA PRO A 227 3.74 7.79 0.79
C PRO A 227 2.48 8.14 1.59
N LEU A 228 1.76 9.17 1.13
CA LEU A 228 0.39 9.48 1.54
C LEU A 228 -0.61 8.50 0.94
N ALA A 229 -0.33 8.05 -0.29
CA ALA A 229 -1.06 7.06 -1.05
C ALA A 229 -0.05 6.29 -1.92
N ALA A 230 -0.22 4.98 -2.04
CA ALA A 230 0.62 4.15 -2.88
C ALA A 230 -0.14 2.98 -3.50
N THR A 231 0.44 2.47 -4.59
CA THR A 231 0.05 1.24 -5.28
C THR A 231 1.30 0.44 -5.57
N LEU A 232 1.28 -0.87 -5.35
CA LEU A 232 2.35 -1.81 -5.67
C LEU A 232 1.76 -3.03 -6.42
N THR A 233 2.51 -3.56 -7.38
CA THR A 233 2.11 -4.71 -8.19
C THR A 233 3.34 -5.39 -8.84
N ASP A 234 3.27 -6.71 -9.04
CA ASP A 234 4.21 -7.47 -9.88
C ASP A 234 3.64 -7.82 -11.28
N GLN A 235 2.46 -7.29 -11.60
CA GLN A 235 1.76 -7.52 -12.87
C GLN A 235 1.85 -6.29 -13.77
N HIS A 236 1.69 -6.50 -15.07
CA HIS A 236 1.36 -5.39 -15.95
C HIS A 236 -0.05 -4.89 -15.66
N MET A 237 -0.26 -3.58 -15.60
CA MET A 237 -1.61 -3.03 -15.51
C MET A 237 -2.13 -2.75 -16.91
N ALA A 238 -3.36 -3.17 -17.19
CA ALA A 238 -4.02 -2.92 -18.47
C ALA A 238 -5.46 -2.46 -18.23
N MET A 239 -5.74 -1.19 -18.53
CA MET A 239 -7.08 -0.59 -18.50
C MET A 239 -7.94 -0.99 -17.27
N GLY A 240 -7.42 -0.72 -16.08
CA GLY A 240 -8.17 -0.91 -14.83
C GLY A 240 -8.14 -2.31 -14.22
N ALA A 241 -7.37 -3.25 -14.80
CA ALA A 241 -7.11 -4.55 -14.19
C ALA A 241 -5.62 -4.91 -14.28
N ALA A 242 -5.17 -5.71 -13.31
CA ALA A 242 -3.90 -6.40 -13.43
C ALA A 242 -3.98 -7.45 -14.55
N SER A 243 -2.98 -7.50 -15.41
CA SER A 243 -2.72 -8.62 -16.31
C SER A 243 -2.57 -9.89 -15.47
N PRO A 244 -3.00 -11.05 -15.97
CA PRO A 244 -2.73 -12.32 -15.30
C PRO A 244 -1.26 -12.76 -15.41
N GLU A 245 -0.48 -12.13 -16.31
CA GLU A 245 0.93 -12.46 -16.53
C GLU A 245 1.86 -11.51 -15.75
N PRO A 246 2.76 -12.05 -14.91
CA PRO A 246 3.73 -11.25 -14.18
C PRO A 246 4.61 -10.43 -15.12
N ALA A 247 4.92 -9.19 -14.72
CA ALA A 247 5.73 -8.28 -15.52
C ALA A 247 7.24 -8.62 -15.54
N GLY A 248 7.67 -9.60 -14.74
CA GLY A 248 9.08 -9.91 -14.52
C GLY A 248 9.82 -8.85 -13.68
N PHE A 249 9.10 -7.89 -13.11
CA PHE A 249 9.59 -6.92 -12.13
C PHE A 249 8.44 -6.49 -11.20
N VAL A 250 8.79 -6.06 -9.99
CA VAL A 250 7.83 -5.38 -9.11
C VAL A 250 7.88 -3.89 -9.37
N SER A 251 6.73 -3.26 -9.43
CA SER A 251 6.59 -1.82 -9.58
C SER A 251 5.67 -1.22 -8.54
N GLY A 252 5.78 0.08 -8.33
CA GLY A 252 4.85 0.82 -7.51
C GLY A 252 4.89 2.31 -7.82
N ALA A 253 3.78 2.98 -7.52
CA ALA A 253 3.65 4.42 -7.59
C ALA A 253 3.12 4.95 -6.25
N GLY A 254 3.39 6.21 -5.94
CA GLY A 254 2.89 6.86 -4.75
C GLY A 254 3.10 8.36 -4.75
N VAL A 255 2.45 9.03 -3.81
CA VAL A 255 2.56 10.48 -3.60
C VAL A 255 3.19 10.75 -2.25
N VAL A 256 4.23 11.58 -2.22
CA VAL A 256 4.91 12.01 -0.99
C VAL A 256 4.86 13.53 -0.88
N GLY A 257 4.87 14.06 0.34
CA GLY A 257 4.95 15.50 0.56
C GLY A 257 4.72 15.89 2.01
N GLY A 258 5.24 17.07 2.37
CA GLY A 258 5.07 17.66 3.70
C GLY A 258 4.01 18.76 3.76
N SER A 259 3.39 19.10 2.62
CA SER A 259 2.31 20.09 2.54
C SER A 259 1.39 19.80 1.35
N PRO A 260 0.11 20.22 1.38
CA PRO A 260 -0.82 20.03 0.26
C PRO A 260 -0.37 20.67 -1.07
N THR A 261 0.53 21.66 -1.03
CA THR A 261 1.00 22.40 -2.22
C THR A 261 2.40 21.97 -2.68
N ALA A 262 3.04 21.01 -1.99
CA ALA A 262 4.38 20.52 -2.31
C ALA A 262 4.37 18.99 -2.31
N LEU A 263 3.59 18.43 -3.23
CA LEU A 263 3.45 17.00 -3.46
C LEU A 263 4.36 16.57 -4.61
N THR A 264 5.05 15.46 -4.40
CA THR A 264 5.90 14.81 -5.39
C THR A 264 5.35 13.42 -5.65
N GLN A 265 5.19 13.09 -6.93
CA GLN A 265 4.85 11.76 -7.39
C GLN A 265 6.13 10.94 -7.53
N VAL A 266 6.08 9.69 -7.09
CA VAL A 266 7.19 8.75 -7.12
C VAL A 266 6.71 7.48 -7.81
N ALA A 267 7.48 6.97 -8.75
CA ALA A 267 7.33 5.61 -9.27
C ALA A 267 8.63 4.84 -9.08
N CYS A 268 8.53 3.56 -8.76
CA CYS A 268 9.66 2.68 -8.51
C CYS A 268 9.48 1.38 -9.28
N ARG A 269 10.55 0.83 -9.83
CA ARG A 269 10.56 -0.55 -10.38
C ARG A 269 11.85 -1.29 -10.03
N THR A 270 11.77 -2.60 -9.81
CA THR A 270 12.95 -3.44 -9.65
C THR A 270 13.63 -3.74 -10.99
N ALA A 271 14.89 -4.16 -10.90
CA ALA A 271 15.67 -4.70 -12.00
C ALA A 271 16.48 -5.95 -11.57
N PRO A 272 16.73 -6.88 -12.49
CA PRO A 272 17.52 -8.08 -12.19
C PRO A 272 18.97 -7.79 -11.76
N SER A 273 19.55 -6.70 -12.24
CA SER A 273 20.94 -6.29 -11.96
C SER A 273 21.08 -4.76 -11.95
N GLU A 274 22.24 -4.27 -11.50
CA GLU A 274 22.57 -2.84 -11.54
C GLU A 274 22.65 -2.31 -12.97
N ASP A 275 23.26 -3.06 -13.88
CA ASP A 275 23.37 -2.69 -15.30
C ASP A 275 21.99 -2.58 -15.96
N GLU A 276 21.07 -3.49 -15.65
CA GLU A 276 19.69 -3.43 -16.15
C GLU A 276 18.92 -2.27 -15.53
N ALA A 277 19.15 -1.92 -14.27
CA ALA A 277 18.56 -0.73 -13.65
C ALA A 277 19.06 0.55 -14.34
N GLU A 278 20.35 0.64 -14.64
CA GLU A 278 20.94 1.78 -15.33
C GLU A 278 20.45 1.90 -16.77
N LYS A 279 20.33 0.78 -17.48
CA LYS A 279 19.73 0.71 -18.82
C LYS A 279 18.27 1.17 -18.79
N ALA A 280 17.48 0.65 -17.86
CA ALA A 280 16.09 1.05 -17.67
C ALA A 280 15.97 2.53 -17.32
N ALA A 281 16.81 3.05 -16.43
CA ALA A 281 16.81 4.47 -16.06
C ALA A 281 17.13 5.37 -17.26
N ARG A 282 18.08 5.00 -18.13
CA ARG A 282 18.34 5.70 -19.40
C ARG A 282 17.11 5.70 -20.31
N ALA A 283 16.53 4.52 -20.57
CA ALA A 283 15.35 4.39 -21.43
C ALA A 283 14.15 5.19 -20.90
N ILE A 284 13.92 5.19 -19.58
CA ILE A 284 12.87 5.99 -18.94
C ILE A 284 13.14 7.49 -19.09
N ARG A 285 14.39 7.96 -18.92
CA ARG A 285 14.73 9.38 -19.14
C ARG A 285 14.43 9.80 -20.58
N ASP A 286 14.81 8.99 -21.55
CA ASP A 286 14.57 9.28 -22.97
C ASP A 286 13.06 9.31 -23.28
N ARG A 287 12.28 8.36 -22.74
CA ARG A 287 10.82 8.34 -22.88
C ARG A 287 10.15 9.52 -22.20
N LEU A 288 10.60 9.94 -21.02
CA LEU A 288 10.09 11.14 -20.34
C LEU A 288 10.36 12.42 -21.16
N ALA A 289 11.52 12.49 -21.83
CA ALA A 289 11.93 13.66 -22.61
C ALA A 289 11.27 13.73 -24.00
N HIS A 290 11.05 12.58 -24.64
CA HIS A 290 10.69 12.52 -26.07
C HIS A 290 9.48 11.65 -26.39
N GLY A 291 9.07 10.80 -25.45
CA GLY A 291 7.98 9.86 -25.62
C GLY A 291 6.60 10.46 -25.36
N ARG A 292 5.60 9.61 -25.54
CA ARG A 292 4.19 9.89 -25.29
C ARG A 292 3.58 8.76 -24.47
N THR A 293 2.51 9.07 -23.73
CA THR A 293 1.66 8.05 -23.09
C THR A 293 1.01 7.20 -24.18
N ARG A 294 0.82 5.91 -23.93
CA ARG A 294 0.21 5.00 -24.91
C ARG A 294 -1.26 5.31 -25.13
N LEU A 295 -2.02 5.54 -24.05
CA LEU A 295 -3.48 5.69 -24.13
C LEU A 295 -3.91 7.05 -24.66
N SER A 296 -3.36 8.14 -24.11
CA SER A 296 -3.79 9.50 -24.49
C SER A 296 -2.98 10.13 -25.63
N GLY A 297 -1.83 9.55 -25.97
CA GLY A 297 -0.90 10.11 -26.96
C GLY A 297 -0.26 11.45 -26.56
N LEU A 298 -0.46 11.92 -25.32
CA LEU A 298 0.13 13.14 -24.78
C LEU A 298 1.61 12.95 -24.46
N ARG A 299 2.41 14.02 -24.55
CA ARG A 299 3.83 13.95 -24.20
C ARG A 299 3.99 13.83 -22.69
N TRP A 300 4.96 13.03 -22.25
CA TRP A 300 5.28 12.91 -20.83
C TRP A 300 5.69 14.26 -20.21
N SER A 301 6.43 15.09 -20.94
CA SER A 301 6.84 16.42 -20.48
C SER A 301 5.68 17.40 -20.28
N ASP A 302 4.53 17.19 -20.94
CA ASP A 302 3.34 18.04 -20.79
C ASP A 302 2.50 17.63 -19.56
N LEU A 303 2.72 16.40 -19.07
CA LEU A 303 2.00 15.81 -17.95
C LEU A 303 2.79 15.89 -16.65
N LEU A 304 4.12 15.73 -16.73
CA LEU A 304 5.03 15.56 -15.60
C LEU A 304 6.14 16.61 -15.65
N SER A 305 6.06 17.58 -14.75
CA SER A 305 7.07 18.63 -14.60
C SER A 305 8.22 18.19 -13.71
N GLY A 306 9.45 18.52 -14.12
CA GLY A 306 10.66 18.19 -13.36
C GLY A 306 10.94 16.70 -13.24
N ALA A 307 10.44 15.89 -14.17
CA ALA A 307 10.58 14.44 -14.13
C ALA A 307 12.06 14.02 -14.17
N ARG A 308 12.44 13.12 -13.27
CA ARG A 308 13.80 12.54 -13.18
C ARG A 308 13.69 11.04 -12.98
N ALA A 309 14.58 10.27 -13.60
CA ALA A 309 14.75 8.85 -13.32
C ALA A 309 16.19 8.55 -12.90
N THR A 310 16.33 7.93 -11.73
CA THR A 310 17.59 7.65 -11.04
C THR A 310 17.61 6.23 -10.50
N VAL A 311 18.79 5.62 -10.39
CA VAL A 311 18.94 4.30 -9.75
C VAL A 311 19.14 4.47 -8.23
N THR A 312 18.50 3.62 -7.44
CA THR A 312 18.53 3.58 -5.97
C THR A 312 18.51 2.13 -5.46
N GLY A 313 18.42 1.93 -4.14
CA GLY A 313 18.26 0.60 -3.53
C GLY A 313 19.45 -0.33 -3.78
N GLY A 314 20.68 0.17 -3.60
CA GLY A 314 21.89 -0.60 -3.91
C GLY A 314 22.02 -0.92 -5.40
N GLY A 315 21.59 -0.01 -6.27
CA GLY A 315 21.77 -0.15 -7.72
C GLY A 315 20.64 -0.89 -8.45
N ARG A 316 19.64 -1.45 -7.77
CA ARG A 316 18.66 -2.38 -8.39
C ARG A 316 17.24 -1.85 -8.51
N VAL A 317 16.98 -0.61 -8.13
CA VAL A 317 15.65 0.01 -8.23
C VAL A 317 15.74 1.29 -9.05
N VAL A 318 14.93 1.43 -10.09
CA VAL A 318 14.78 2.70 -10.80
C VAL A 318 13.67 3.50 -10.13
N ARG A 319 14.01 4.70 -9.67
CA ARG A 319 13.10 5.68 -9.07
C ARG A 319 12.85 6.80 -10.05
N VAL A 320 11.59 7.03 -10.38
CA VAL A 320 11.10 8.19 -11.10
C VAL A 320 10.47 9.16 -10.11
N THR A 321 10.79 10.44 -10.20
CA THR A 321 10.12 11.49 -9.42
C THR A 321 9.64 12.60 -10.33
N ALA A 322 8.44 13.12 -10.11
CA ALA A 322 7.91 14.27 -10.84
C ALA A 322 6.85 15.03 -10.03
N THR A 323 6.41 16.16 -10.57
CA THR A 323 5.22 16.89 -10.12
C THR A 323 4.26 17.02 -11.29
N SER A 324 2.98 17.29 -11.02
CA SER A 324 2.02 17.57 -12.08
C SER A 324 1.06 18.66 -11.64
N GLU A 325 0.82 19.63 -12.52
CA GLU A 325 -0.20 20.65 -12.35
C GLU A 325 -1.61 20.13 -12.68
N LYS A 326 -1.71 18.94 -13.30
CA LYS A 326 -3.00 18.34 -13.70
C LYS A 326 -3.67 17.57 -12.58
N SER A 327 -2.90 16.73 -11.90
CA SER A 327 -3.36 15.92 -10.78
C SER A 327 -2.17 15.58 -9.87
N PRO A 328 -2.28 15.74 -8.54
CA PRO A 328 -1.20 15.40 -7.62
C PRO A 328 -0.89 13.89 -7.56
N GLU A 329 -1.81 13.04 -8.03
CA GLU A 329 -1.66 11.58 -8.08
C GLU A 329 -1.56 11.00 -9.50
N LEU A 330 -1.23 11.81 -10.50
CA LEU A 330 -1.24 11.39 -11.91
C LEU A 330 -0.48 10.07 -12.19
N MET A 331 0.68 9.82 -11.57
CA MET A 331 1.41 8.56 -11.70
C MET A 331 0.67 7.36 -11.12
N LEU A 332 -0.07 7.54 -10.02
CA LEU A 332 -0.94 6.47 -9.50
C LEU A 332 -2.07 6.16 -10.48
N GLU A 333 -2.71 7.19 -11.02
CA GLU A 333 -3.75 7.05 -12.06
C GLU A 333 -3.20 6.36 -13.32
N MET A 334 -1.99 6.72 -13.76
CA MET A 334 -1.33 6.12 -14.92
C MET A 334 -0.85 4.69 -14.67
N LEU A 335 -0.53 4.32 -13.42
CA LEU A 335 -0.28 2.92 -13.07
C LEU A 335 -1.56 2.11 -13.22
N LEU A 336 -2.68 2.62 -12.72
CA LEU A 336 -3.99 1.98 -12.85
C LEU A 336 -4.47 1.85 -14.31
N SER A 337 -4.18 2.83 -15.15
CA SER A 337 -4.55 2.80 -16.57
C SER A 337 -3.64 1.90 -17.41
N GLY A 338 -2.39 1.70 -16.97
CA GLY A 338 -1.33 0.97 -17.66
C GLY A 338 -0.32 1.85 -18.39
N ASP A 339 -0.57 3.16 -18.54
CA ASP A 339 0.39 4.09 -19.18
C ASP A 339 1.74 4.13 -18.43
N LEU A 340 1.71 4.04 -17.09
CA LEU A 340 2.95 3.99 -16.32
C LEU A 340 3.65 2.64 -16.46
N SER A 341 2.91 1.53 -16.54
CA SER A 341 3.51 0.21 -16.79
C SER A 341 4.28 0.22 -18.10
N ASP A 342 3.74 0.84 -19.16
CA ASP A 342 4.46 1.00 -20.43
C ASP A 342 5.71 1.87 -20.31
N LEU A 343 5.66 2.95 -19.50
CA LEU A 343 6.83 3.78 -19.25
C LEU A 343 7.94 2.97 -18.56
N LEU A 344 7.58 2.18 -17.56
CA LEU A 344 8.49 1.41 -16.71
C LEU A 344 9.02 0.14 -17.38
N ASP A 345 8.25 -0.44 -18.32
CA ASP A 345 8.67 -1.61 -19.09
C ASP A 345 9.61 -1.22 -20.24
N THR A 346 10.89 -1.48 -20.03
CA THR A 346 11.99 -1.16 -20.96
C THR A 346 12.55 -2.41 -21.64
N SER A 347 11.79 -3.50 -21.69
CA SER A 347 12.24 -4.79 -22.23
C SER A 347 12.24 -4.87 -23.77
N GLY A 348 11.69 -3.86 -24.45
CA GLY A 348 11.68 -3.73 -25.92
C GLY A 348 13.00 -3.29 -26.56
#